data_AF-A0A382EED1-F1
#
_entry.id   AF-A0A382EED1-F1
#
_cell.length_a   1.000
_cell.length_b   1.000
_cell.length_c   1.000
_cell.angle_alpha   90.00
_cell.angle_beta   90.00
_cell.angle_gamma   90.00
#
_symmetry.space_group_name_H-M   'P 1'
#
loop_
_entity.id
_entity.type
_entity.pdbx_description
1 polymer ?
#
loop_
_entity_poly.entity_id
_entity_poly.type
_entity_poly.pdbx_seq_one_letter_code
_entity_poly.pdbx_strand_id
1 'polypeptide(L)'
;VKRISGIFIILSTILTGDSLDTDVNHVIVDHKGNSIVAIIDSMDLDAIYYKLKDQMDPQTIDIDKAYFIYNDFDRIYHYDWSYYENIRRIKNRTGKMISIHNDTIA
;
A
#
# COMPACT_ATOMS: atom_id res chain seq x y z
N VAL A 1 -40.67 8.89 23.86
CA VAL A 1 -39.43 8.19 24.28
C VAL A 1 -38.61 7.59 23.13
N LYS A 2 -39.18 7.29 21.94
CA LYS A 2 -38.42 6.67 20.82
C LYS A 2 -37.38 7.56 20.09
N ARG A 3 -37.56 8.89 20.05
CA ARG A 3 -36.62 9.80 19.33
C ARG A 3 -35.32 10.10 20.09
N ILE A 4 -35.36 10.04 21.42
CA ILE A 4 -34.18 10.32 22.27
C ILE A 4 -33.19 9.15 22.18
N SER A 5 -33.69 7.91 22.09
CA SER A 5 -32.86 6.71 22.00
C SER A 5 -31.97 6.65 20.74
N GLY A 6 -32.43 7.20 19.61
CA GLY A 6 -31.65 7.22 18.37
C GLY A 6 -30.46 8.20 18.40
N ILE A 7 -30.62 9.33 19.09
CA ILE A 7 -29.54 10.33 19.28
C ILE A 7 -28.43 9.75 20.16
N PHE A 8 -28.79 9.01 21.21
CA PHE A 8 -27.81 8.34 22.08
C PHE A 8 -26.97 7.28 21.35
N ILE A 9 -27.59 6.50 20.45
CA ILE A 9 -26.87 5.49 19.66
C ILE A 9 -25.86 6.16 18.72
N ILE A 10 -26.26 7.22 18.02
CA ILE A 10 -25.35 7.96 17.11
C ILE A 10 -24.18 8.58 17.88
N LEU A 11 -24.43 9.16 19.06
CA LEU A 11 -23.38 9.74 19.89
C LEU A 11 -22.39 8.67 20.40
N SER A 12 -22.89 7.49 20.77
CA SER A 12 -22.05 6.38 21.25
C SER A 12 -21.10 5.85 20.18
N THR A 13 -21.54 5.77 18.92
CA THR A 13 -20.71 5.31 17.80
C THR A 13 -19.60 6.30 17.41
N ILE A 14 -19.76 7.60 17.70
CA ILE A 14 -18.71 8.60 17.44
C ILE A 14 -17.60 8.52 18.50
N LEU A 15 -17.94 8.08 19.73
CA LEU A 15 -16.99 7.99 20.84
C LEU A 15 -16.17 6.69 20.85
N THR A 16 -16.59 5.66 20.11
CA THR A 16 -15.89 4.37 19.97
C THR A 16 -15.21 4.22 18.62
N GLY A 17 -14.96 5.32 17.92
CA GLY A 17 -14.05 5.33 16.78
C GLY A 17 -12.63 5.16 17.31
N ASP A 18 -12.26 3.93 17.67
CA ASP A 18 -10.86 3.56 17.75
C ASP A 18 -10.25 3.95 16.41
N SER A 19 -9.39 4.97 16.41
CA SER A 19 -8.40 5.07 15.36
C SER A 19 -7.56 3.82 15.53
N LEU A 20 -7.90 2.77 14.79
CA LEU A 20 -7.00 1.67 14.52
C LEU A 20 -5.80 2.30 13.83
N ASP A 21 -4.88 2.82 14.65
CA ASP A 21 -3.52 3.13 14.29
C ASP A 21 -2.84 1.76 14.12
N THR A 22 -3.30 1.03 13.11
CA THR A 22 -2.59 -0.13 12.63
C THR A 22 -1.42 0.44 11.90
N ASP A 23 -0.29 0.56 12.59
CA ASP A 23 1.01 0.74 11.96
C ASP A 23 1.14 -0.34 10.88
N VAL A 24 0.86 0.06 9.63
CA VAL A 24 0.92 -0.87 8.50
C VAL A 24 2.33 -0.82 7.98
N ASN A 25 2.97 -1.99 7.85
CA ASN A 25 4.23 -2.03 7.14
C ASN A 25 3.95 -1.89 5.65
N HIS A 26 4.75 -1.05 5.02
CA HIS A 26 4.79 -0.83 3.59
C HIS A 26 6.09 -1.43 3.07
N VAL A 27 6.01 -1.98 1.87
CA VAL A 27 7.17 -2.46 1.13
C VAL A 27 7.35 -1.55 -0.07
N ILE A 28 8.44 -0.79 -0.05
CA ILE A 28 8.87 0.05 -1.17
C ILE A 28 9.83 -0.78 -2.01
N VAL A 29 9.46 -1.09 -3.25
CA VAL A 29 10.28 -1.87 -4.17
C VAL A 29 10.91 -0.94 -5.20
N ASP A 30 12.22 -1.04 -5.41
CA ASP A 30 12.93 -0.26 -6.43
C ASP A 30 12.92 -0.95 -7.81
N HIS A 31 13.42 -0.25 -8.83
CA HIS A 31 13.51 -0.77 -10.21
C HIS A 31 14.45 -1.97 -10.38
N LYS A 32 15.27 -2.29 -9.37
CA LYS A 32 16.18 -3.45 -9.36
C LYS A 32 15.60 -4.62 -8.57
N GLY A 33 14.42 -4.47 -7.97
CA GLY A 33 13.78 -5.46 -7.11
C GLY A 33 14.29 -5.47 -5.67
N ASN A 34 15.13 -4.50 -5.27
CA ASN A 34 15.45 -4.33 -3.85
C ASN A 34 14.21 -3.78 -3.12
N SER A 35 14.04 -4.18 -1.87
CA SER A 35 12.86 -3.81 -1.08
C SER A 35 13.25 -3.20 0.25
N ILE A 36 12.54 -2.15 0.64
CA ILE A 36 12.63 -1.52 1.96
C ILE A 36 11.29 -1.74 2.66
N VAL A 37 11.34 -2.34 3.85
CA VAL A 37 10.16 -2.48 4.73
C VAL A 37 10.15 -1.31 5.71
N ALA A 38 9.11 -0.49 5.66
CA ALA A 38 9.03 0.76 6.39
C ALA A 38 7.58 1.15 6.72
N ILE A 39 7.41 2.14 7.58
CA ILE A 39 6.12 2.83 7.78
C ILE A 39 6.16 4.11 6.95
N ILE A 40 5.30 4.21 5.93
CA ILE A 40 5.17 5.43 5.13
C ILE A 40 4.27 6.41 5.88
N ASP A 41 4.79 7.61 6.12
CA ASP A 41 4.10 8.69 6.81
C ASP A 41 3.28 9.52 5.80
N SER A 42 3.91 9.88 4.67
CA SER A 42 3.24 10.60 3.58
C SER A 42 3.97 10.41 2.25
N MET A 43 3.26 10.71 1.16
CA MET A 43 3.80 10.76 -0.20
C MET A 43 3.26 12.00 -0.91
N ASP A 44 4.12 12.67 -1.66
CA ASP A 44 3.74 13.72 -2.59
C ASP A 44 4.09 13.29 -4.03
N LEU A 45 4.09 14.23 -4.98
CA LEU A 45 4.36 13.94 -6.38
C LEU A 45 5.84 13.66 -6.68
N ASP A 46 6.74 14.00 -5.77
CA ASP A 46 8.19 13.93 -5.98
C ASP A 46 8.88 13.00 -4.96
N ALA A 47 8.27 12.76 -3.80
CA ALA A 47 8.92 12.15 -2.66
C ALA A 47 8.01 11.26 -1.81
N ILE A 48 8.64 10.25 -1.21
CA ILE A 48 8.07 9.33 -0.23
C ILE A 48 8.79 9.56 1.10
N TYR A 49 8.02 9.90 2.13
CA TYR A 49 8.51 10.10 3.49
C TYR A 49 8.16 8.88 4.34
N TYR A 50 9.18 8.23 4.90
CA TYR A 50 9.01 6.98 5.63
C TYR A 50 9.92 6.90 6.85
N LYS A 51 9.60 5.98 7.76
CA LYS A 51 10.43 5.63 8.92
C LYS A 51 10.70 4.14 8.91
N LEU A 52 11.93 3.77 9.21
CA LEU A 52 12.26 2.37 9.47
C LEU A 52 11.79 2.02 10.88
N LYS A 53 11.24 0.82 11.08
CA LYS A 53 10.62 0.42 12.34
C LYS A 53 11.55 0.55 13.56
N ASP A 54 12.85 0.34 13.33
CA ASP A 54 13.89 0.42 14.36
C ASP A 54 14.64 1.76 14.40
N GLN A 55 14.22 2.75 13.60
CA GLN A 55 14.87 4.06 13.52
C GLN A 55 13.86 5.19 13.70
N MET A 56 14.17 6.12 14.59
CA MET A 56 13.35 7.33 14.77
C MET A 56 13.49 8.33 13.62
N ASP A 57 14.61 8.29 12.88
CA ASP A 57 14.95 9.31 11.90
C ASP A 57 14.11 9.14 10.63
N PRO A 58 13.30 10.16 10.26
CA PRO A 58 12.58 10.16 9.00
C PRO A 58 13.55 10.05 7.82
N GLN A 59 13.18 9.22 6.86
CA GLN A 59 13.89 9.03 5.60
C GLN A 59 13.02 9.54 4.45
N THR A 60 13.69 9.94 3.38
CA THR A 60 13.03 10.38 2.15
C THR A 60 13.66 9.69 0.96
N ILE A 61 12.82 9.25 0.02
CA ILE A 61 13.25 8.78 -1.28
C ILE A 61 12.40 9.45 -2.36
N ASP A 62 13.03 9.76 -3.48
CA ASP A 62 12.37 10.23 -4.69
C ASP A 62 11.37 9.17 -5.19
N ILE A 63 10.14 9.59 -5.50
CA ILE A 63 9.08 8.68 -5.95
C ILE A 63 9.44 7.93 -7.23
N ASP A 64 10.25 8.54 -8.12
CA ASP A 64 10.69 7.95 -9.38
C ASP A 64 11.62 6.74 -9.15
N LYS A 65 12.21 6.63 -7.96
CA LYS A 65 13.04 5.47 -7.58
C LYS A 65 12.22 4.28 -7.10
N ALA A 66 10.96 4.49 -6.74
CA ALA A 66 10.04 3.43 -6.33
C ALA A 66 9.32 2.85 -7.54
N TYR A 67 9.55 1.56 -7.81
CA TYR A 67 8.91 0.82 -8.89
C TYR A 67 7.45 0.49 -8.57
N PHE A 68 7.17 0.02 -7.34
CA PHE A 68 5.83 -0.08 -6.79
C PHE A 68 5.88 -0.13 -5.26
N ILE A 69 4.76 0.23 -4.62
CA ILE A 69 4.62 0.23 -3.17
C ILE A 69 3.34 -0.50 -2.81
N TYR A 70 3.44 -1.44 -1.88
CA TYR A 70 2.30 -2.14 -1.32
C TYR A 70 2.42 -2.24 0.20
N ASN A 71 1.34 -2.66 0.85
CA ASN A 71 1.32 -2.85 2.30
C ASN A 71 0.96 -4.29 2.68
N ASP A 72 1.02 -4.60 3.98
CA ASP A 72 0.71 -5.93 4.53
C ASP A 72 -0.74 -6.41 4.28
N PHE A 73 -1.62 -5.55 3.77
CA PHE A 73 -3.00 -5.87 3.37
C PHE A 73 -3.17 -6.01 1.85
N ASP A 74 -2.07 -6.22 1.13
CA ASP A 74 -2.01 -6.34 -0.34
C ASP A 74 -2.57 -5.12 -1.08
N ARG A 75 -2.60 -3.94 -0.44
CA ARG A 75 -3.05 -2.69 -1.07
C ARG A 75 -1.88 -2.01 -1.74
N ILE A 76 -2.05 -1.67 -3.02
CA ILE A 76 -1.07 -0.93 -3.80
C ILE A 76 -1.30 0.57 -3.61
N TYR A 77 -0.22 1.29 -3.30
CA TYR A 77 -0.24 2.74 -3.06
C TYR A 77 0.40 3.51 -4.22
N HIS A 78 1.39 2.90 -4.86
CA HIS A 78 2.13 3.49 -5.97
C HIS A 78 2.54 2.41 -6.96
N TYR A 79 2.54 2.76 -8.23
CA TYR A 79 3.18 2.00 -9.29
C TYR A 79 3.78 2.98 -10.29
N ASP A 80 5.03 2.74 -10.66
CA ASP A 80 5.68 3.53 -11.69
C ASP A 80 5.07 3.23 -13.08
N TRP A 81 5.23 4.18 -14.00
CA TRP A 81 4.84 4.01 -15.40
C TRP A 81 5.41 2.73 -16.03
N SER A 82 6.68 2.42 -15.74
CA SER A 82 7.32 1.21 -16.26
C SER A 82 6.66 -0.08 -15.73
N TYR A 83 6.15 -0.08 -14.50
CA TYR A 83 5.36 -1.18 -13.95
C TYR A 83 4.07 -1.37 -14.75
N TYR A 84 3.32 -0.29 -14.95
CA TYR A 84 2.09 -0.32 -15.72
C TYR A 84 2.31 -0.85 -17.15
N GLU A 85 3.34 -0.38 -17.83
CA GLU A 85 3.71 -0.83 -19.17
C GLU A 85 4.09 -2.31 -19.23
N ASN A 86 4.83 -2.80 -18.23
CA ASN A 86 5.21 -4.21 -18.15
C ASN A 86 3.97 -5.10 -17.94
N ILE A 87 3.07 -4.73 -17.03
CA ILE A 87 1.80 -5.45 -16.83
C ILE A 87 0.95 -5.41 -18.11
N ARG A 88 0.87 -4.26 -18.79
CA ARG A 88 0.15 -4.12 -20.07
C ARG A 88 0.72 -5.06 -21.14
N ARG A 89 2.04 -5.14 -21.26
CA ARG A 89 2.72 -6.06 -22.19
C ARG A 89 2.47 -7.51 -21.83
N ILE A 90 2.45 -7.86 -20.55
CA ILE A 90 2.14 -9.22 -20.09
C ILE A 90 0.68 -9.57 -20.44
N LYS A 91 -0.27 -8.69 -20.15
CA LYS A 91 -1.70 -8.89 -20.45
C LYS A 91 -1.99 -9.01 -21.95
N ASN A 92 -1.28 -8.25 -22.78
CA ASN A 92 -1.49 -8.21 -24.24
C ASN A 92 -0.65 -9.26 -24.99
N ARG A 93 0.09 -10.13 -24.31
CA ARG A 93 0.76 -11.27 -24.95
C ARG A 93 -0.26 -12.37 -25.21
N THR A 94 -0.26 -12.89 -26.43
CA THR A 94 -1.03 -14.08 -26.86
C THR A 94 -0.44 -15.40 -26.32
N GLY A 95 0.17 -15.38 -25.14
CA GLY A 95 0.85 -16.52 -24.52
C GLY A 95 0.26 -16.90 -23.16
N LYS A 96 0.23 -18.20 -22.85
CA LYS A 96 -0.26 -18.76 -21.60
C LYS A 96 0.67 -18.37 -20.44
N MET A 97 0.15 -17.84 -19.33
CA MET A 97 0.94 -17.65 -18.10
C MET A 97 1.34 -19.01 -17.55
N ILE A 98 2.63 -19.23 -17.35
CA ILE A 98 3.19 -20.40 -16.67
C ILE A 98 3.73 -19.89 -15.34
N SER A 99 2.98 -20.12 -14.26
CA SER A 99 3.43 -19.90 -12.89
C SER A 99 4.50 -20.94 -12.53
N ILE A 100 5.50 -20.51 -11.77
CA ILE A 100 6.69 -21.31 -11.41
C ILE A 100 6.35 -22.37 -10.34
N HIS A 101 5.19 -22.24 -9.71
CA HIS A 101 4.45 -23.34 -9.08
C HIS A 101 3.31 -23.68 -10.02
N ASN A 102 3.13 -24.96 -10.33
CA ASN A 102 2.29 -25.55 -11.36
C ASN A 102 0.76 -25.25 -11.27
N ASP A 103 0.37 -24.15 -10.64
CA ASP A 103 -0.99 -23.65 -10.52
C ASP A 103 -1.34 -22.88 -11.79
N THR A 104 -1.83 -23.63 -12.77
CA THR A 104 -2.60 -23.01 -13.85
C THR A 104 -3.89 -22.48 -13.20
N ILE A 105 -4.05 -21.16 -13.13
CA ILE A 105 -5.37 -20.58 -12.82
C ILE A 105 -6.27 -20.93 -14.00
N ALA A 106 -7.16 -21.89 -13.78
CA ALA A 106 -8.22 -22.29 -14.70
C ALA A 106 -9.45 -21.40 -14.51
#